data_AF-A0A1G7SNQ6-F1
#
_entry.id   AF-A0A1G7SNQ6-F1
#
_cell.length_a   1.000
_cell.length_b   1.000
_cell.length_c   1.000
_cell.angle_alpha   90.00
_cell.angle_beta   90.00
_cell.angle_gamma   90.00
#
_symmetry.space_group_name_H-M   'P 1'
#
loop_
_entity.id
_entity.type
_entity.pdbx_description
1 polymer ?
#
loop_
_entity_poly.entity_id
_entity_poly.type
_entity_poly.pdbx_seq_one_letter_code
_entity_poly.pdbx_strand_id
1 'polypeptide(L)' 'MGRIKVNLTLDADVAATARALGLNMSRLAEAAIVEAAKTERNRLWRAENQSAISAYAEEVAKEGLPLAGFRSF' A
#
# COMPACT_ATOMS: atom_id res chain seq x y z
N MET A 1 -7.50 -1.03 18.97
CA MET A 1 -8.34 -1.61 17.89
C MET A 1 -8.63 -3.06 18.25
N GLY A 2 -9.88 -3.50 18.15
CA GLY A 2 -10.27 -4.89 18.43
C GLY A 2 -9.92 -5.81 17.27
N ARG A 3 -9.72 -7.11 17.55
CA ARG A 3 -9.58 -8.15 16.52
C ARG A 3 -10.94 -8.79 16.27
N ILE A 4 -11.30 -8.96 15.01
CA ILE A 4 -12.54 -9.60 14.58
C ILE A 4 -12.18 -10.90 13.87
N LYS A 5 -12.92 -11.98 14.14
CA LYS A 5 -12.76 -13.24 13.42
C LYS A 5 -13.43 -13.12 12.06
N VAL A 6 -12.71 -13.50 11.01
CA VAL A 6 -13.21 -13.58 9.64
C VAL A 6 -13.02 -15.00 9.11
N ASN A 7 -13.96 -15.47 8.29
CA ASN A 7 -13.83 -16.75 7.59
C ASN A 7 -13.23 -16.50 6.21
N LEU A 8 -12.17 -17.23 5.87
CA LEU A 8 -11.45 -17.12 4.61
C LEU A 8 -11.35 -18.51 3.96
N THR A 9 -11.55 -18.56 2.64
CA THR A 9 -11.30 -19.77 1.87
C THR A 9 -9.86 -19.72 1.36
N LEU A 10 -9.12 -20.79 1.59
CA LEU A 10 -7.74 -20.98 1.16
C LEU A 10 -7.64 -22.33 0.45
N ASP A 11 -6.66 -22.44 -0.43
CA ASP A 11 -6.28 -23.72 -1.01
C ASP A 11 -5.92 -24.73 0.09
N ALA A 12 -6.40 -25.96 -0.07
CA ALA A 12 -6.28 -27.00 0.94
C ALA A 12 -4.82 -27.40 1.18
N ASP A 13 -4.01 -27.46 0.13
CA ASP A 13 -2.61 -27.85 0.20
C ASP A 13 -1.76 -26.74 0.85
N VAL A 14 -2.09 -25.48 0.55
CA VAL A 14 -1.48 -24.32 1.22
C VAL A 14 -1.76 -24.35 2.72
N ALA A 15 -3.02 -24.57 3.11
CA ALA A 15 -3.40 -24.65 4.52
C ALA A 15 -2.76 -25.85 5.24
N ALA A 16 -2.70 -27.02 4.59
CA ALA A 16 -2.05 -28.21 5.12
C ALA A 16 -0.54 -27.98 5.33
N THR A 17 0.13 -27.42 4.34
CA THR A 17 1.57 -27.09 4.39
C THR A 17 1.85 -26.10 5.52
N ALA A 18 1.07 -25.02 5.63
CA ALA A 18 1.25 -24.04 6.68
C ALA A 18 1.09 -24.64 8.09
N ARG A 19 0.10 -25.54 8.26
CA ARG A 19 -0.09 -26.27 9.53
C ARG A 19 1.07 -27.22 9.84
N ALA A 20 1.55 -27.98 8.85
CA ALA A 20 2.66 -28.90 9.03
C ALA A 20 3.96 -28.17 9.46
N LEU A 21 4.14 -26.94 8.98
CA LEU A 21 5.25 -26.07 9.32
C LEU A 21 5.03 -25.23 10.60
N GLY A 22 3.89 -25.39 11.29
CA GLY A 22 3.57 -24.64 12.50
C GLY A 22 3.39 -23.13 12.29
N LEU A 23 3.04 -22.71 11.08
CA LEU A 23 2.89 -21.29 10.74
C LEU A 23 1.60 -20.70 11.31
N ASN A 24 1.70 -19.46 11.80
CA ASN A 24 0.53 -18.70 12.26
C ASN A 24 -0.20 -18.08 11.05
N MET A 25 -1.14 -18.84 10.47
CA MET A 25 -1.91 -18.44 9.29
C MET A 25 -2.62 -17.10 9.47
N SER A 26 -3.23 -16.85 10.63
CA SER A 26 -3.94 -15.59 10.88
C SER A 26 -3.00 -14.39 10.84
N ARG A 27 -1.78 -14.51 11.41
CA ARG A 27 -0.79 -13.44 11.38
C ARG A 27 -0.22 -13.21 9.97
N LEU A 28 -0.01 -14.28 9.22
CA LEU A 28 0.44 -14.19 7.82
C LEU A 28 -0.62 -13.53 6.94
N ALA A 29 -1.88 -13.94 7.09
CA ALA A 29 -3.00 -13.34 6.37
C ALA A 29 -3.18 -11.86 6.72
N GLU A 30 -3.10 -11.50 8.01
CA GLU A 30 -3.17 -10.10 8.46
C GLU A 30 -2.06 -9.25 7.82
N ALA A 31 -0.81 -9.71 7.84
CA ALA A 31 0.30 -8.99 7.22
C ALA A 31 0.12 -8.82 5.71
N ALA A 32 -0.28 -9.88 5.00
CA ALA A 32 -0.54 -9.82 3.57
C ALA A 32 -1.67 -8.84 3.22
N ILE A 33 -2.76 -8.85 3.98
CA ILE A 33 -3.90 -7.94 3.79
C ILE A 33 -3.48 -6.49 4.07
N VAL A 34 -2.69 -6.22 5.10
CA VAL A 34 -2.20 -4.87 5.41
C VAL A 34 -1.37 -4.30 4.26
N GLU A 35 -0.43 -5.07 3.72
CA GLU A 35 0.41 -4.63 2.61
C GLU A 35 -0.38 -4.46 1.31
N ALA A 36 -1.30 -5.39 1.01
CA ALA A 36 -2.19 -5.28 -0.14
C ALA A 36 -3.08 -4.03 -0.03
N ALA A 37 -3.69 -3.79 1.13
CA ALA A 37 -4.54 -2.64 1.37
C ALA A 37 -3.78 -1.32 1.29
N LYS A 38 -2.53 -1.27 1.78
CA LYS A 38 -1.66 -0.09 1.67
C LYS A 38 -1.33 0.20 0.21
N THR A 39 -0.96 -0.84 -0.56
CA THR A 39 -0.66 -0.72 -1.98
C THR A 39 -1.86 -0.20 -2.77
N GLU A 40 -3.03 -0.77 -2.52
CA GLU A 40 -4.25 -0.39 -3.24
C GLU A 40 -4.72 1.02 -2.87
N ARG A 41 -4.66 1.40 -1.58
CA ARG A 41 -4.94 2.78 -1.15
C ARG A 41 -4.02 3.78 -1.85
N ASN A 42 -2.73 3.48 -1.94
CA ASN A 42 -1.79 4.35 -2.65
C ASN A 42 -2.10 4.44 -4.15
N ARG A 43 -2.55 3.34 -4.77
CA ARG A 43 -2.95 3.32 -6.18
C ARG A 43 -4.17 4.19 -6.42
N LEU A 44 -5.21 4.03 -5.59
CA LEU A 44 -6.44 4.82 -5.66
C LEU A 44 -6.15 6.31 -5.44
N TRP A 45 -5.38 6.64 -4.39
CA TRP A 45 -5.01 8.02 -4.11
C TRP A 45 -4.26 8.67 -5.29
N ARG A 46 -3.30 7.95 -5.90
CA ARG A 46 -2.60 8.45 -7.10
C ARG A 46 -3.55 8.69 -8.27
N ALA A 47 -4.50 7.78 -8.51
CA ALA A 47 -5.48 7.94 -9.58
C ALA A 47 -6.41 9.14 -9.32
N GLU A 48 -6.90 9.31 -8.10
CA GLU A 48 -7.76 10.42 -7.69
C GLU A 48 -7.05 11.78 -7.78
N ASN A 49 -5.74 11.81 -7.47
CA ASN A 49 -4.95 13.05 -7.44
C ASN A 49 -4.15 13.27 -8.73
N GLN A 50 -4.38 12.47 -9.77
CA GLN A 50 -3.59 12.50 -11.00
C GLN A 50 -3.61 13.90 -11.67
N SER A 51 -4.75 14.58 -11.67
CA SER A 51 -4.87 15.92 -12.25
C SER A 51 -4.06 16.97 -11.49
N ALA A 52 -4.13 16.96 -10.16
CA ALA A 52 -3.37 17.87 -9.30
C ALA A 52 -1.85 17.61 -9.43
N ILE A 53 -1.45 16.34 -9.48
CA ILE A 53 -0.05 15.94 -9.68
C ILE A 53 0.46 16.42 -11.04
N SER A 54 -0.32 16.23 -12.12
CA SER A 54 0.05 16.71 -13.46
C SER A 54 0.14 18.24 -13.51
N ALA A 55 -0.83 18.96 -12.94
CA ALA A 55 -0.83 20.42 -12.90
C ALA A 55 0.42 20.97 -12.17
N TYR A 56 0.75 20.39 -11.02
CA TYR A 56 1.97 20.76 -10.28
C TYR A 56 3.25 20.41 -11.04
N ALA A 57 3.30 19.27 -11.74
CA ALA A 57 4.44 18.90 -12.56
C ALA A 57 4.66 19.89 -13.72
N GLU A 58 3.58 20.37 -14.34
CA GLU A 58 3.66 21.41 -15.38
C GLU A 58 4.15 22.76 -14.84
N GLU A 59 3.67 23.16 -13.66
CA GLU A 59 4.12 24.38 -12.97
C GLU A 59 5.63 24.32 -12.70
N VAL A 60 6.10 23.22 -12.08
CA VAL A 60 7.54 23.02 -11.81
C VAL A 60 8.36 22.97 -13.10
N ALA A 61 7.84 22.41 -14.20
CA ALA A 61 8.54 22.40 -15.48
C ALA A 61 8.68 23.80 -16.10
N LYS A 62 7.69 24.67 -15.89
CA LYS A 62 7.67 26.05 -16.41
C LYS A 62 8.47 27.01 -15.55
N GLU A 63 8.32 26.91 -14.23
CA GLU A 63 8.77 27.92 -13.26
C GLU A 63 9.97 27.45 -12.43
N GLY A 64 10.31 26.17 -12.49
CA GLY A 64 11.28 25.54 -11.60
C GLY A 64 10.68 25.23 -10.22
N LEU A 65 11.50 24.73 -9.31
CA LEU A 65 11.06 24.45 -7.94
C LEU A 65 10.89 25.78 -7.17
N PRO A 66 9.70 26.07 -6.60
CA PRO A 66 9.43 27.38 -5.97
C PRO A 66 10.43 27.80 -4.89
N LEU A 67 10.97 26.83 -4.14
CA LEU A 67 11.91 27.07 -3.04
C LEU A 67 13.37 26.70 -3.37
N ALA A 68 13.70 26.41 -4.64
CA ALA A 68 15.07 26.02 -5.00
C ALA A 68 16.12 27.07 -4.61
N GLY A 69 15.78 28.37 -4.70
CA GLY A 69 16.69 29.46 -4.34
C GLY A 69 17.07 29.55 -2.85
N PHE A 70 16.35 28.84 -1.98
CA PHE A 70 16.63 28.80 -0.53
C PHE A 70 17.33 27.51 -0.10
N ARG A 71 17.64 26.60 -1.03
CA ARG A 71 18.30 25.33 -0.72
C ARG A 71 19.79 25.57 -0.39
N SER A 72 20.21 25.24 0.83
CA SER A 72 21.57 25.51 1.33
C SER A 72 22.55 24.33 1.27
N PHE A 73 22.15 23.15 0.78
CA PHE A 73 23.02 21.98 0.51
C PHE A 73 22.31 20.89 -0.33
#